data_AF-A0A948F6Z7-F1
#
_entry.id   AF-A0A948F6Z7-F1
#
_cell.length_a   1.000
_cell.length_b   1.000
_cell.length_c   1.000
_cell.angle_alpha   90.00
_cell.angle_beta   90.00
_cell.angle_gamma   90.00
#
_symmetry.space_group_name_H-M   'P 1'
#
loop_
_entity.id
_entity.type
_entity.pdbx_description
1 polymer ?
#
loop_
_entity_poly.entity_id
_entity_poly.type
_entity_poly.pdbx_seq_one_letter_code
_entity_poly.pdbx_strand_id
1 'polypeptide(L)'
;MKEKKRAGIKSAYELAMERLAGRGEAPAILSEEQKKALAEVDRQVRAKVAEVEILMDRKMAEARAKPEAEEFQKLAEQKQVEIRRIRERGERDKETLRKG
;
A
#
# COMPACT_ATOMS: atom_id res chain seq x y z
N MET A 1 -6.78 -18.12 -47.61
CA MET A 1 -7.72 -16.97 -47.55
C MET A 1 -7.53 -16.28 -46.21
N LYS A 2 -7.22 -14.99 -46.20
CA LYS A 2 -6.98 -14.20 -44.99
C LYS A 2 -8.33 -13.93 -44.31
N GLU A 3 -8.56 -14.48 -43.12
CA GLU A 3 -9.70 -14.12 -42.29
C GLU A 3 -9.62 -12.62 -41.94
N LYS A 4 -10.54 -11.83 -42.50
CA LYS A 4 -10.77 -10.45 -42.10
C LYS A 4 -11.32 -10.46 -40.67
N LYS A 5 -10.43 -10.24 -39.69
CA LYS A 5 -10.78 -10.08 -38.28
C LYS A 5 -11.75 -8.91 -38.15
N ARG A 6 -12.94 -9.17 -37.57
CA ARG A 6 -14.01 -8.18 -37.37
C ARG A 6 -13.44 -6.93 -36.69
N ALA A 7 -13.44 -5.79 -37.40
CA ALA A 7 -13.33 -4.47 -36.79
C ALA A 7 -14.66 -4.18 -36.06
N GLY A 8 -14.86 -4.84 -34.92
CA GLY A 8 -16.03 -4.65 -34.07
C GLY A 8 -15.99 -3.27 -33.42
N ILE A 9 -17.17 -2.66 -33.28
CA ILE A 9 -17.40 -1.41 -32.55
C ILE A 9 -16.69 -1.50 -31.19
N LYS A 10 -15.58 -0.77 -31.04
CA LYS A 10 -14.90 -0.60 -29.76
C LYS A 10 -15.89 0.04 -28.80
N SER A 11 -15.98 -0.47 -27.57
CA SER A 11 -16.79 0.19 -26.55
C SER A 11 -16.25 1.59 -26.26
N ALA A 12 -17.10 2.47 -25.75
CA ALA A 12 -16.69 3.83 -25.38
C ALA A 12 -15.51 3.84 -24.39
N TYR A 13 -15.42 2.82 -23.53
CA TYR A 13 -14.33 2.62 -22.59
C TYR A 13 -13.02 2.27 -23.30
N GLU A 14 -13.04 1.33 -24.24
CA GLU A 14 -11.85 0.93 -25.01
C GLU A 14 -11.32 2.09 -25.86
N LEU A 15 -12.21 2.86 -26.48
CA LEU A 15 -11.83 4.05 -27.24
C LEU A 15 -11.24 5.15 -26.34
N ALA A 16 -11.76 5.31 -25.12
CA ALA A 16 -11.22 6.24 -24.14
C ALA A 16 -9.82 5.81 -23.66
N MET A 17 -9.62 4.52 -23.37
CA MET A 17 -8.32 3.97 -22.98
C MET A 17 -7.29 4.06 -24.10
N GLU A 18 -7.68 3.84 -25.36
CA GLU A 18 -6.79 4.02 -26.52
C GLU A 18 -6.38 5.48 -26.72
N ARG A 19 -7.32 6.43 -26.52
CA ARG A 19 -7.02 7.87 -26.54
C ARG A 19 -6.11 8.29 -25.39
N LEU A 20 -6.32 7.75 -24.20
CA LEU A 20 -5.45 7.95 -23.03
C LEU A 20 -4.04 7.40 -23.27
N ALA A 21 -3.94 6.19 -23.84
CA ALA A 21 -2.67 5.57 -24.20
C ALA A 21 -1.92 6.39 -25.26
N GLY A 22 -2.61 6.89 -26.27
CA GLY A 22 -2.04 7.77 -27.30
C GLY A 22 -1.56 9.13 -26.78
N ARG A 23 -2.03 9.57 -25.61
CA ARG A 23 -1.54 10.78 -24.91
C ARG A 23 -0.42 10.49 -23.90
N GLY A 24 -0.05 9.23 -23.70
CA GLY A 24 0.89 8.82 -22.65
C GLY A 24 0.33 8.95 -21.23
N GLU A 25 -1.00 9.11 -21.10
CA GLU A 25 -1.69 9.32 -19.82
C GLU A 25 -2.44 8.05 -19.34
N ALA A 26 -2.35 6.94 -20.10
CA ALA A 26 -3.04 5.72 -19.71
C ALA A 26 -2.58 5.25 -18.33
N PRO A 27 -3.53 4.95 -17.40
CA PRO A 27 -3.17 4.35 -16.13
C PRO A 27 -2.45 3.03 -16.38
N ALA A 28 -1.35 2.80 -15.67
CA ALA A 28 -0.62 1.54 -15.75
C ALA A 28 -1.57 0.38 -15.43
N ILE A 29 -1.81 -0.50 -16.40
CA ILE A 29 -2.58 -1.72 -16.17
C ILE A 29 -1.65 -2.69 -15.44
N LEU A 30 -1.92 -2.89 -14.15
CA LEU A 30 -1.16 -3.83 -13.34
C LEU A 30 -1.47 -5.27 -13.73
N SER A 31 -0.44 -6.11 -13.82
CA SER A 31 -0.59 -7.55 -13.98
C SER A 31 -1.22 -8.19 -12.73
N GLU A 32 -1.75 -9.40 -12.87
CA GLU A 32 -2.29 -10.15 -11.73
C GLU A 32 -1.20 -10.46 -10.69
N GLU A 33 0.04 -10.68 -11.14
CA GLU A 33 1.21 -10.86 -10.27
C GLU A 33 1.53 -9.58 -9.49
N GLN A 34 1.53 -8.41 -10.14
CA GLN A 34 1.74 -7.12 -9.46
C GLN A 34 0.64 -6.86 -8.43
N LYS A 35 -0.64 -7.12 -8.77
CA LYS A 35 -1.77 -6.98 -7.82
C LYS A 35 -1.60 -7.89 -6.61
N LYS A 36 -1.23 -9.16 -6.82
CA LYS A 36 -0.96 -10.12 -5.72
C LYS A 36 0.20 -9.66 -4.84
N ALA A 37 1.29 -9.18 -5.45
CA ALA A 37 2.45 -8.67 -4.71
C ALA A 37 2.08 -7.44 -3.86
N LEU A 38 1.32 -6.49 -4.41
CA LEU A 38 0.84 -5.32 -3.68
C LEU A 38 -0.05 -5.72 -2.48
N ALA A 39 -0.96 -6.68 -2.68
CA ALA A 39 -1.83 -7.17 -1.61
C ALA A 39 -1.03 -7.86 -0.48
N GLU A 40 0.03 -8.59 -0.84
CA GLU A 40 0.92 -9.20 0.15
C GLU A 40 1.71 -8.15 0.94
N VAL A 41 2.22 -7.09 0.28
CA VAL A 41 2.86 -5.97 0.99
C VAL A 41 1.87 -5.33 1.98
N ASP A 42 0.63 -5.07 1.59
CA ASP A 42 -0.39 -4.51 2.48
C ASP A 42 -0.72 -5.45 3.65
N ARG A 43 -0.69 -6.76 3.44
CA ARG A 43 -0.86 -7.74 4.52
C ARG A 43 0.31 -7.69 5.51
N GLN A 44 1.54 -7.66 5.02
CA GLN A 44 2.74 -7.62 5.86
C GLN A 44 2.84 -6.31 6.66
N VAL A 45 2.55 -5.18 6.03
CA VAL A 45 2.49 -3.87 6.70
C VAL A 45 1.47 -3.88 7.82
N ARG A 46 0.24 -4.38 7.56
CA ARG A 46 -0.80 -4.48 8.59
C ARG A 46 -0.39 -5.39 9.75
N ALA A 47 0.20 -6.55 9.45
CA ALA A 47 0.68 -7.46 10.48
C ALA A 47 1.76 -6.81 11.36
N LYS A 48 2.72 -6.11 10.75
CA LYS A 48 3.80 -5.46 11.49
C LYS A 48 3.32 -4.28 12.32
N VAL A 49 2.37 -3.49 11.80
CA VAL A 49 1.73 -2.42 12.57
C VAL A 49 1.00 -2.99 13.79
N ALA A 50 0.21 -4.06 13.61
CA ALA A 50 -0.50 -4.69 14.72
C ALA A 50 0.45 -5.24 15.81
N GLU A 51 1.57 -5.83 15.41
CA GLU A 51 2.62 -6.29 16.34
C GLU A 51 3.17 -5.12 17.18
N VAL A 52 3.49 -3.98 16.54
CA VAL A 52 3.98 -2.78 17.23
C VAL A 52 2.90 -2.21 18.15
N GLU A 53 1.66 -2.16 17.70
CA GLU A 53 0.53 -1.68 18.52
C GLU A 53 0.38 -2.52 19.78
N ILE A 54 0.29 -3.85 19.65
CA ILE A 54 0.14 -4.75 20.79
C ILE A 54 1.30 -4.60 21.78
N LEU A 55 2.54 -4.56 21.28
CA LEU A 55 3.72 -4.46 22.13
C LEU A 55 3.78 -3.12 22.87
N MET A 56 3.56 -2.01 22.16
CA MET A 56 3.65 -0.67 22.75
C MET A 56 2.48 -0.37 23.67
N ASP A 57 1.27 -0.81 23.34
CA ASP A 57 0.10 -0.61 24.19
C ASP A 57 0.23 -1.35 25.52
N ARG A 58 0.84 -2.54 25.52
CA ARG A 58 1.20 -3.23 26.77
C ARG A 58 2.17 -2.41 27.63
N LYS A 59 3.26 -1.91 27.04
CA LYS A 59 4.24 -1.07 27.76
C LYS A 59 3.62 0.22 28.29
N MET A 60 2.75 0.84 27.49
CA MET A 60 2.03 2.05 27.88
C MET A 60 1.04 1.79 29.01
N ALA A 61 0.38 0.63 29.04
CA ALA A 61 -0.47 0.23 30.16
C ALA A 61 0.34 0.02 31.46
N GLU A 62 1.53 -0.58 31.35
CA GLU A 62 2.45 -0.74 32.48
C GLU A 62 2.97 0.62 32.99
N ALA A 63 3.29 1.56 32.08
CA ALA A 63 3.74 2.91 32.44
C ALA A 63 2.65 3.77 33.10
N ARG A 64 1.37 3.59 32.73
CA ARG A 64 0.23 4.28 33.38
C ARG A 64 0.07 3.93 34.86
N ALA A 65 0.55 2.77 35.29
CA ALA A 65 0.48 2.35 36.68
C ALA A 65 1.54 3.03 37.57
N LYS A 66 2.47 3.77 36.97
CA LYS A 66 3.53 4.49 37.67
C LYS A 66 3.26 6.01 37.69
N PRO A 67 3.82 6.76 38.65
CA PRO A 67 3.67 8.21 38.71
C PRO A 67 4.42 8.97 37.60
N GLU A 68 5.30 8.31 36.83
CA GLU A 68 6.07 8.96 35.75
C GLU A 68 5.26 9.16 34.45
N ALA A 69 4.57 10.30 34.35
CA ALA A 69 3.83 10.69 33.14
C ALA A 69 4.71 10.84 31.86
N GLU A 70 6.00 11.11 32.01
CA GLU A 70 6.93 11.31 30.91
C GLU A 70 7.25 10.00 30.16
N GLU A 71 7.29 8.85 30.86
CA GLU A 71 7.54 7.54 30.24
C GLU A 71 6.42 7.16 29.27
N PHE A 72 5.17 7.42 29.65
CA PHE A 72 4.01 7.19 28.81
C PHE A 72 4.06 8.01 27.51
N GLN A 73 4.41 9.31 27.61
CA GLN A 73 4.50 10.19 26.46
C GLN A 73 5.59 9.74 25.49
N LYS A 74 6.78 9.38 26.01
CA LYS A 74 7.88 8.84 25.20
C LYS A 74 7.49 7.56 24.47
N LEU A 75 6.79 6.63 25.15
CA LEU A 75 6.30 5.39 24.53
C LEU A 75 5.26 5.67 23.43
N ALA A 76 4.36 6.64 23.64
CA ALA A 76 3.37 7.04 22.65
C ALA A 76 4.03 7.63 21.39
N GLU A 77 5.03 8.49 21.57
CA GLU A 77 5.81 9.06 20.46
C GLU A 77 6.56 7.97 19.69
N GLN A 78 7.24 7.07 20.40
CA GLN A 78 7.96 5.94 19.79
C GLN A 78 7.01 5.06 18.96
N LYS A 79 5.82 4.74 19.49
CA LYS A 79 4.79 3.98 18.77
C LYS A 79 4.45 4.66 17.43
N GLN A 80 4.22 5.98 17.44
CA GLN A 80 3.86 6.72 16.23
C GLN A 80 4.98 6.74 15.19
N VAL A 81 6.23 6.93 15.63
CA VAL A 81 7.41 6.94 14.75
C VAL A 81 7.59 5.58 14.08
N GLU A 82 7.51 4.49 14.84
CA GLU A 82 7.67 3.14 14.29
C GLU A 82 6.56 2.77 13.30
N ILE A 83 5.30 3.06 13.62
CA ILE A 83 4.18 2.83 12.71
C ILE A 83 4.35 3.62 11.40
N ARG A 84 4.77 4.89 11.50
CA ARG A 84 5.04 5.74 10.33
C ARG A 84 6.13 5.11 9.45
N ARG A 85 7.25 4.71 10.05
CA ARG A 85 8.38 4.09 9.35
C ARG A 85 7.96 2.82 8.60
N ILE A 86 7.14 1.97 9.24
CA ILE A 86 6.63 0.73 8.61
C ILE A 86 5.77 1.07 7.40
N ARG A 87 4.86 2.04 7.51
CA ARG A 87 3.98 2.47 6.40
C ARG A 87 4.77 3.08 5.25
N GLU A 88 5.73 3.97 5.54
CA GLU A 88 6.59 4.59 4.53
C GLU A 88 7.45 3.57 3.79
N ARG A 89 7.93 2.53 4.47
CA ARG A 89 8.62 1.42 3.81
C ARG A 89 7.67 0.66 2.89
N GLY A 90 6.48 0.30 3.40
CA GLY A 90 5.46 -0.39 2.60
C GLY A 90 5.05 0.38 1.34
N GLU A 91 4.89 1.71 1.43
CA GLU A 91 4.58 2.53 0.26
C GLU A 91 5.73 2.54 -0.77
N ARG A 92 6.99 2.60 -0.33
CA ARG A 92 8.15 2.51 -1.23
C ARG A 92 8.22 1.16 -1.94
N ASP A 93 7.94 0.08 -1.21
CA ASP A 93 7.91 -1.27 -1.78
C ASP A 93 6.78 -1.39 -2.83
N LYS A 94 5.58 -0.85 -2.52
CA LYS A 94 4.47 -0.80 -3.48
C LYS A 94 4.75 0.08 -4.69
N GLU A 95 5.41 1.21 -4.52
CA GLU A 95 5.80 2.09 -5.63
C GLU A 95 6.77 1.39 -6.58
N THR A 96 7.73 0.64 -6.03
CA THR A 96 8.65 -0.17 -6.81
C THR A 96 7.90 -1.24 -7.62
N LEU A 97 6.93 -1.93 -7.00
CA LEU A 97 6.10 -2.93 -7.66
C LEU A 97 5.18 -2.36 -8.76
N ARG A 98 4.80 -1.08 -8.67
CA ARG A 98 4.01 -0.40 -9.70
C ARG A 98 4.84 0.07 -10.89
N LYS A 99 6.13 0.34 -10.67
CA LYS A 99 7.08 0.86 -11.66
C LYS A 99 7.87 -0.22 -12.40
N GLY A 100 8.09 -1.37 -11.76
CA GLY A 100 8.69 -2.57 -12.36
C GLY A 100 7.67 -3.40 -13.11
#